data_AF-A0AAU0RCV7-F1
#
_entry.id   AF-A0AAU0RCV7-F1
#
_cell.length_a   1.000
_cell.length_b   1.000
_cell.length_c   1.000
_cell.angle_alpha   90.00
_cell.angle_beta   90.00
_cell.angle_gamma   90.00
#
_symmetry.space_group_name_H-M   'P 1'
#
loop_
_entity.id
_entity.type
_entity.pdbx_description
1 polymer ?
#
loop_
_entity_poly.entity_id
_entity_poly.type
_entity_poly.pdbx_seq_one_letter_code
_entity_poly.pdbx_strand_id
1 'polypeptide(L)'
;MTLPKLTLFFTCLFVLTSCKTQIKLPQNLDEAVLYFQQQWTPAELDNFKNKPERDALVELHQSTGMWIRNNWVYGGRDTALRNYFKALGIHAPDDISSIILTSLHRTLNKKEIELDKQVETYKAYWQLIIDCNEKQKTQAVSNYNKFKVGDNITIYMPVDTSERNRNAVLYDCQTTEWAFNAGKDLIIKGTVTKKYFINDTANVFFTVRVTYLNRNDTPILMDRVKTGNERNFSLIGLKIE
;
A
#
# COMPACT_ATOMS: atom_id res chain seq x y z
N MET A 1 61.33 20.22 -62.37
CA MET A 1 60.07 20.98 -62.28
C MET A 1 58.95 20.00 -61.97
N THR A 2 58.10 20.40 -61.01
CA THR A 2 56.76 19.87 -60.67
C THR A 2 56.62 18.40 -60.25
N LEU A 3 56.43 18.19 -58.93
CA LEU A 3 55.47 17.23 -58.43
C LEU A 3 54.64 17.89 -57.30
N PRO A 4 53.30 17.91 -57.36
CA PRO A 4 52.45 18.47 -56.32
C PRO A 4 51.80 17.40 -55.43
N LYS A 5 51.54 17.82 -54.18
CA LYS A 5 50.42 17.48 -53.27
C LYS A 5 50.14 16.00 -52.98
N LEU A 6 50.28 15.61 -51.70
CA LEU A 6 49.28 14.77 -51.04
C LEU A 6 49.28 14.90 -49.50
N THR A 7 48.18 15.48 -49.01
CA THR A 7 47.44 15.22 -47.75
C THR A 7 48.19 15.09 -46.42
N LEU A 8 48.00 16.10 -45.56
CA LEU A 8 48.03 15.97 -44.10
C LEU A 8 46.58 15.88 -43.62
N PHE A 9 46.10 14.67 -43.30
CA PHE A 9 44.77 14.46 -42.71
C PHE A 9 44.92 14.52 -41.18
N PHE A 10 44.51 15.64 -40.58
CA PHE A 10 44.44 15.80 -39.12
C PHE A 10 43.18 15.08 -38.65
N THR A 11 43.29 13.80 -38.27
CA THR A 11 42.21 13.10 -37.55
C THR A 11 42.13 13.66 -36.14
N CYS A 12 41.30 14.69 -35.97
CA CYS A 12 40.85 15.14 -34.66
C CYS A 12 39.89 14.07 -34.13
N LEU A 13 40.41 13.18 -33.29
CA LEU A 13 39.64 12.19 -32.55
C LEU A 13 38.78 12.95 -31.53
N PHE A 14 37.57 13.34 -31.92
CA PHE A 14 36.56 13.78 -30.96
C PHE A 14 36.16 12.56 -30.13
N VAL A 15 36.80 12.43 -28.97
CA VAL A 15 36.32 11.56 -27.91
C VAL A 15 35.05 12.21 -27.37
N LEU A 16 33.90 11.88 -27.98
CA LEU A 16 32.60 12.06 -27.34
C LEU A 16 32.53 11.01 -26.24
N THR A 17 33.15 11.28 -25.09
CA THR A 17 32.73 10.63 -23.86
C THR A 17 31.28 11.05 -23.65
N SER A 18 30.35 10.15 -23.99
CA SER A 18 28.99 10.22 -23.49
C SER A 18 29.12 10.19 -21.97
N CYS A 19 29.13 11.38 -21.36
CA CYS A 19 29.08 11.53 -19.93
C CYS A 19 27.69 11.04 -19.53
N LYS A 20 27.52 9.71 -19.40
CA LYS A 20 26.35 9.11 -18.80
C LYS A 20 26.33 9.62 -17.38
N THR A 21 25.60 10.70 -17.17
CA THR A 21 25.46 11.34 -15.87
C THR A 21 25.08 10.26 -14.88
N GLN A 22 25.90 10.15 -13.84
CA GLN A 22 25.76 9.18 -12.77
C GLN A 22 24.32 9.20 -12.24
N ILE A 23 23.76 8.01 -12.04
CA ILE A 23 22.40 7.77 -11.55
C ILE A 23 22.14 8.68 -10.34
N LYS A 24 21.48 9.80 -10.58
CA LYS A 24 20.93 10.66 -9.54
C LYS A 24 19.57 10.07 -9.21
N LEU A 25 19.32 9.76 -7.94
CA LEU A 25 17.96 9.47 -7.49
C LEU A 25 17.13 10.75 -7.70
N PRO A 26 15.94 10.66 -8.32
CA PRO A 26 15.14 11.85 -8.58
C PRO A 26 14.73 12.49 -7.25
N GLN A 27 14.77 13.83 -7.18
CA GLN A 27 14.47 14.56 -5.95
C GLN A 27 13.01 15.04 -5.89
N ASN A 28 12.33 15.07 -7.04
CA ASN A 28 10.95 15.53 -7.21
C ASN A 28 10.29 14.81 -8.40
N LEU A 29 9.03 15.15 -8.68
CA LEU A 29 8.26 14.56 -9.77
C LEU A 29 8.88 14.79 -11.16
N ASP A 30 9.32 16.02 -11.45
CA ASP A 30 9.87 16.36 -12.76
C ASP A 30 11.16 15.58 -13.05
N GLU A 31 12.05 15.45 -12.06
CA GLU A 31 13.25 14.62 -12.18
C GLU A 31 12.90 13.13 -12.37
N ALA A 32 11.84 12.64 -11.71
CA ALA A 32 11.39 11.25 -11.85
C ALA A 32 10.81 10.97 -13.25
N VAL A 33 10.02 11.90 -13.80
CA VAL A 33 9.51 11.81 -15.17
C VAL A 33 10.66 11.88 -16.18
N LEU A 34 11.57 12.83 -16.00
CA LEU A 34 12.74 13.00 -16.88
C LEU A 34 13.64 11.76 -16.88
N TYR A 35 13.83 11.12 -15.72
CA TYR A 35 14.57 9.86 -15.62
C TYR A 35 14.02 8.82 -16.59
N PHE A 36 12.71 8.56 -16.57
CA PHE A 36 12.11 7.55 -17.44
C PHE A 36 12.14 7.95 -18.92
N GLN A 37 11.97 9.23 -19.24
CA GLN A 37 12.12 9.72 -20.62
C GLN A 37 13.53 9.49 -21.18
N GLN A 38 14.55 9.49 -20.33
CA GLN A 38 15.94 9.28 -20.74
C GLN A 38 16.37 7.80 -20.72
N GLN A 39 15.85 7.02 -19.77
CA GLN A 39 16.29 5.63 -19.57
C GLN A 39 15.51 4.63 -20.41
N TRP A 40 14.24 4.89 -20.71
CA TRP A 40 13.46 4.00 -21.57
C TRP A 40 13.81 4.21 -23.04
N THR A 41 13.79 3.12 -23.79
CA THR A 41 13.93 3.14 -25.24
C THR A 41 12.74 3.85 -25.89
N PRO A 42 12.90 4.38 -27.12
CA PRO A 42 11.79 4.96 -27.86
C PRO A 42 10.60 4.01 -28.01
N ALA A 43 10.85 2.71 -28.17
CA ALA A 43 9.80 1.70 -28.30
C ALA A 43 9.02 1.49 -26.98
N GLU A 44 9.70 1.48 -25.84
CA GLU A 44 9.05 1.39 -24.52
C GLU A 44 8.17 2.63 -24.25
N LEU A 45 8.70 3.82 -24.54
CA LEU A 45 7.95 5.07 -24.40
C LEU A 45 6.72 5.11 -25.32
N ASP A 46 6.86 4.68 -26.58
CA ASP A 46 5.75 4.65 -27.53
C ASP A 46 4.67 3.62 -27.13
N ASN A 47 5.08 2.41 -26.72
CA ASN A 47 4.15 1.40 -26.22
C ASN A 47 3.39 1.89 -24.98
N PHE A 48 4.07 2.54 -24.03
CA PHE A 48 3.43 3.08 -22.84
C PHE A 48 2.47 4.23 -23.17
N LYS A 49 2.92 5.16 -24.02
CA LYS A 49 2.14 6.33 -24.45
C LYS A 49 0.84 5.97 -25.16
N ASN A 50 0.87 4.96 -26.03
CA ASN A 50 -0.24 4.61 -26.93
C ASN A 50 -1.35 3.76 -26.27
N LYS A 51 -1.14 3.31 -25.02
CA LYS A 51 -2.19 2.64 -24.23
C LYS A 51 -3.12 3.67 -23.56
N PRO A 52 -4.41 3.34 -23.33
CA PRO A 52 -5.25 4.11 -22.43
C PRO A 52 -4.56 4.29 -21.07
N GLU A 53 -4.63 5.48 -20.47
CA GLU A 53 -3.89 5.84 -19.25
C GLU A 53 -4.06 4.78 -18.14
N ARG A 54 -5.31 4.37 -17.88
CA ARG A 54 -5.61 3.34 -16.87
C ARG A 54 -4.91 2.01 -17.16
N ASP A 55 -4.97 1.53 -18.41
CA ASP A 55 -4.40 0.24 -18.79
C ASP A 55 -2.87 0.28 -18.75
N ALA A 56 -2.28 1.40 -19.17
CA ALA A 56 -0.84 1.65 -19.09
C ALA A 56 -0.34 1.58 -17.63
N LEU A 57 -1.07 2.18 -16.69
CA LEU A 57 -0.73 2.17 -15.28
C LEU A 57 -0.92 0.78 -14.64
N VAL A 58 -2.02 0.10 -14.93
CA VAL A 58 -2.29 -1.25 -14.40
C VAL A 58 -1.21 -2.24 -14.87
N GLU A 59 -0.83 -2.19 -16.14
CA GLU A 59 0.22 -3.05 -16.71
C GLU A 59 1.57 -2.85 -16.01
N LEU A 60 1.91 -1.61 -15.65
CA LEU A 60 3.18 -1.29 -15.02
C LEU A 60 3.16 -1.31 -13.49
N HIS A 61 2.00 -1.47 -12.85
CA HIS A 61 1.85 -1.37 -11.40
C HIS A 61 2.76 -2.35 -10.63
N GLN A 62 2.84 -3.60 -11.11
CA GLN A 62 3.63 -4.67 -10.48
C GLN A 62 5.05 -4.82 -11.06
N SER A 63 5.37 -4.11 -12.15
CA SER A 63 6.70 -4.12 -12.76
C SER A 63 7.43 -2.81 -12.43
N THR A 64 7.34 -1.80 -13.29
CA THR A 64 8.00 -0.50 -13.10
C THR A 64 7.55 0.18 -11.81
N GLY A 65 6.26 0.14 -11.48
CA GLY A 65 5.74 0.69 -10.23
C GLY A 65 6.42 0.07 -9.01
N MET A 66 6.59 -1.25 -9.02
CA MET A 66 7.30 -1.97 -7.96
C MET A 66 8.79 -1.62 -7.92
N TRP A 67 9.40 -1.50 -9.10
CA TRP A 67 10.79 -1.07 -9.19
C TRP A 67 11.01 0.33 -8.61
N ILE A 68 10.13 1.30 -8.90
CA ILE A 68 10.17 2.65 -8.31
C ILE A 68 10.11 2.57 -6.79
N ARG A 69 9.14 1.82 -6.25
CA ARG A 69 8.98 1.64 -4.80
C ARG A 69 10.24 1.08 -4.16
N ASN A 70 10.78 0.00 -4.72
CA ASN A 70 11.93 -0.71 -4.16
C ASN A 70 13.26 0.05 -4.27
N ASN A 71 13.41 0.89 -5.30
CA ASN A 71 14.68 1.57 -5.56
C ASN A 71 14.70 3.02 -5.08
N TRP A 72 13.57 3.71 -5.07
CA TRP A 72 13.50 5.15 -4.78
C TRP A 72 12.74 5.51 -3.52
N VAL A 73 11.75 4.71 -3.11
CA VAL A 73 10.84 5.08 -2.02
C VAL A 73 11.15 4.33 -0.72
N TYR A 74 11.34 3.01 -0.83
CA TYR A 74 11.71 2.16 0.29
C TYR A 74 13.17 2.36 0.69
N GLY A 75 13.44 2.16 1.98
CA GLY A 75 14.77 2.35 2.56
C GLY A 75 15.08 3.81 2.89
N GLY A 76 16.23 4.02 3.56
CA GLY A 76 16.71 5.33 3.99
C GLY A 76 17.86 5.88 3.15
N ARG A 77 18.01 5.44 1.89
CA ARG A 77 19.19 5.76 1.05
C ARG A 77 19.20 7.22 0.60
N ASP A 78 18.19 7.62 -0.14
CA ASP A 78 17.87 9.01 -0.46
C ASP A 78 16.41 9.25 -0.07
N THR A 79 16.15 10.34 0.61
CA THR A 79 14.82 10.68 1.11
C THR A 79 14.20 11.86 0.38
N ALA A 80 14.89 12.49 -0.57
CA ALA A 80 14.44 13.69 -1.25
C ALA A 80 13.08 13.50 -1.96
N LEU A 81 12.97 12.50 -2.85
CA LEU A 81 11.71 12.18 -3.53
C LEU A 81 10.57 11.93 -2.54
N ARG A 82 10.84 11.10 -1.54
CA ARG A 82 9.86 10.74 -0.52
C ARG A 82 9.43 11.97 0.27
N ASN A 83 10.35 12.86 0.61
CA ASN A 83 10.05 14.08 1.35
C ASN A 83 9.27 15.08 0.49
N TYR A 84 9.57 15.15 -0.82
CA TYR A 84 8.78 15.90 -1.79
C TYR A 84 7.31 15.44 -1.78
N PHE A 85 7.05 14.14 -1.93
CA PHE A 85 5.67 13.61 -1.88
C PHE A 85 5.01 13.74 -0.50
N LYS A 86 5.78 13.56 0.59
CA LYS A 86 5.28 13.81 1.95
C LYS A 86 4.84 15.25 2.17
N ALA A 87 5.56 16.22 1.61
CA ALA A 87 5.17 17.62 1.67
C ALA A 87 3.85 17.90 0.92
N LEU A 88 3.51 17.07 -0.08
CA LEU A 88 2.22 17.09 -0.76
C LEU A 88 1.12 16.30 -0.01
N GLY A 89 1.44 15.62 1.10
CA GLY A 89 0.53 14.76 1.84
C GLY A 89 0.39 13.33 1.28
N ILE A 90 1.32 12.89 0.42
CA ILE A 90 1.36 11.54 -0.14
C ILE A 90 2.42 10.71 0.58
N HIS A 91 1.96 9.64 1.22
CA HIS A 91 2.80 8.81 2.09
C HIS A 91 3.00 7.38 1.56
N ALA A 92 1.99 6.82 0.87
CA ALA A 92 2.04 5.44 0.40
C ALA A 92 2.96 5.32 -0.82
N PRO A 93 3.91 4.36 -0.84
CA PRO A 93 4.80 4.15 -1.97
C PRO A 93 4.08 3.80 -3.28
N ASP A 94 2.95 3.09 -3.20
CA ASP A 94 2.10 2.78 -4.36
C ASP A 94 1.49 4.02 -5.00
N ASP A 95 1.08 5.00 -4.19
CA ASP A 95 0.57 6.28 -4.70
C ASP A 95 1.70 7.08 -5.34
N ILE A 96 2.89 7.10 -4.72
CA ILE A 96 4.06 7.79 -5.26
C ILE A 96 4.43 7.24 -6.64
N SER A 97 4.53 5.92 -6.78
CA SER A 97 4.87 5.31 -8.08
C SER A 97 3.76 5.51 -9.12
N SER A 98 2.49 5.46 -8.69
CA SER A 98 1.35 5.71 -9.56
C SER A 98 1.31 7.16 -10.07
N ILE A 99 1.57 8.15 -9.21
CA ILE A 99 1.64 9.57 -9.61
C ILE A 99 2.77 9.79 -10.62
N ILE A 100 3.95 9.20 -10.38
CA ILE A 100 5.09 9.32 -11.31
C ILE A 100 4.72 8.75 -12.69
N LEU A 101 4.17 7.55 -12.75
CA LEU A 101 3.81 6.90 -14.01
C LEU A 101 2.65 7.61 -14.73
N THR A 102 1.67 8.12 -13.98
CA THR A 102 0.56 8.93 -14.53
C THR A 102 1.11 10.21 -15.16
N SER A 103 2.03 10.88 -14.46
CA SER A 103 2.66 12.11 -14.92
C SER A 103 3.55 11.89 -16.14
N LEU A 104 4.27 10.77 -16.21
CA LEU A 104 5.01 10.36 -17.40
C LEU A 104 4.06 10.15 -18.59
N HIS A 105 2.97 9.40 -18.40
CA HIS A 105 2.00 9.11 -19.48
C HIS A 105 1.39 10.40 -20.05
N ARG A 106 0.97 11.30 -19.16
CA ARG A 106 0.40 12.61 -19.51
C ARG A 106 1.42 13.48 -20.24
N THR A 107 2.66 13.53 -19.75
CA THR A 107 3.76 14.28 -20.41
C THR A 107 4.01 13.77 -21.83
N LEU A 108 4.10 12.45 -22.04
CA LEU A 108 4.31 11.86 -23.38
C LEU A 108 3.14 12.14 -24.35
N ASN A 109 1.95 12.36 -23.80
CA ASN A 109 0.72 12.70 -24.54
C ASN A 109 0.41 14.20 -24.59
N LYS A 110 1.32 15.07 -24.12
CA LYS A 110 1.11 16.53 -24.06
C LYS A 110 -0.17 16.94 -23.32
N LYS A 111 -0.55 16.15 -22.31
CA LYS A 111 -1.66 16.44 -21.40
C LYS A 111 -1.12 17.13 -20.16
N GLU A 112 -1.93 18.00 -19.57
CA GLU A 112 -1.64 18.55 -18.25
C GLU A 112 -1.53 17.41 -17.23
N ILE A 113 -0.52 17.48 -16.36
CA ILE A 113 -0.30 16.44 -15.35
C ILE A 113 -1.43 16.46 -14.30
N GLU A 114 -2.00 17.62 -14.00
CA GLU A 114 -3.00 17.82 -12.93
C GLU A 114 -2.53 17.25 -11.57
N LEU A 115 -1.30 17.55 -11.15
CA LEU A 115 -0.70 16.98 -9.93
C LEU A 115 -1.58 17.18 -8.69
N ASP A 116 -2.12 18.38 -8.50
CA ASP A 116 -2.99 18.68 -7.35
C ASP A 116 -4.22 17.77 -7.32
N LYS A 117 -4.84 17.52 -8.47
CA LYS A 117 -6.00 16.63 -8.58
C LYS A 117 -5.64 15.18 -8.29
N GLN A 118 -4.48 14.72 -8.76
CA GLN A 118 -3.98 13.38 -8.41
C GLN A 118 -3.78 13.26 -6.89
N VAL A 119 -3.13 14.26 -6.27
CA VAL A 119 -2.87 14.31 -4.83
C VAL A 119 -4.17 14.29 -4.02
N GLU A 120 -5.13 15.15 -4.37
CA GLU A 120 -6.41 15.22 -3.64
C GLU A 120 -7.22 13.93 -3.77
N THR A 121 -7.11 13.22 -4.90
CA THR A 121 -7.75 11.89 -5.07
C THR A 121 -7.21 10.88 -4.06
N TYR A 122 -5.89 10.81 -3.88
CA TYR A 122 -5.28 9.89 -2.92
C TYR A 122 -5.53 10.30 -1.47
N LYS A 123 -5.50 11.60 -1.15
CA LYS A 123 -5.88 12.08 0.19
C LYS A 123 -7.30 11.70 0.55
N ALA A 124 -8.26 11.92 -0.36
CA ALA A 124 -9.66 11.56 -0.13
C ALA A 124 -9.83 10.05 0.11
N TYR A 125 -9.13 9.22 -0.68
CA TYR A 125 -9.11 7.77 -0.49
C TYR A 125 -8.60 7.36 0.90
N TRP A 126 -7.43 7.88 1.31
CA TRP A 126 -6.82 7.52 2.60
C TRP A 126 -7.53 8.12 3.81
N GLN A 127 -8.14 9.30 3.69
CA GLN A 127 -8.84 9.95 4.81
C GLN A 127 -9.97 9.06 5.34
N LEU A 128 -10.75 8.42 4.45
CA LEU A 128 -11.81 7.50 4.84
C LEU A 128 -11.28 6.31 5.66
N ILE A 129 -10.12 5.78 5.26
CA ILE A 129 -9.46 4.66 5.94
C ILE A 129 -8.89 5.11 7.28
N ILE A 130 -8.26 6.28 7.34
CA ILE A 130 -7.71 6.87 8.57
C ILE A 130 -8.83 7.09 9.59
N ASP A 131 -9.94 7.72 9.18
CA ASP A 131 -11.08 7.99 10.06
C ASP A 131 -11.69 6.69 10.60
N CYS A 132 -11.82 5.67 9.75
CA CYS A 132 -12.29 4.35 10.17
C CYS A 132 -11.33 3.68 11.16
N ASN A 133 -10.03 3.71 10.90
CA ASN A 133 -9.02 3.13 11.79
C ASN A 133 -9.02 3.81 13.16
N GLU A 134 -9.16 5.14 13.21
CA GLU A 134 -9.26 5.87 14.49
C GLU A 134 -10.53 5.51 15.27
N LYS A 135 -11.68 5.34 14.58
CA LYS A 135 -12.90 4.81 15.20
C LYS A 135 -12.70 3.40 15.76
N GLN A 136 -12.07 2.49 14.99
CA GLN A 136 -11.79 1.13 15.44
C GLN A 136 -10.87 1.11 16.67
N LYS A 137 -9.81 1.93 16.69
CA LYS A 137 -8.92 2.07 17.86
C LYS A 137 -9.67 2.58 19.08
N THR A 138 -10.49 3.62 18.91
CA THR A 138 -11.29 4.19 20.01
C THR A 138 -12.24 3.14 20.59
N GLN A 139 -12.92 2.38 19.72
CA GLN A 139 -13.80 1.30 20.15
C GLN A 139 -13.04 0.17 20.85
N ALA A 140 -11.84 -0.18 20.35
CA ALA A 140 -10.98 -1.20 20.95
C ALA A 140 -10.60 -0.82 22.40
N VAL A 141 -10.16 0.43 22.61
CA VAL A 141 -9.81 0.95 23.95
C VAL A 141 -11.05 1.03 24.85
N SER A 142 -12.20 1.45 24.31
CA SER A 142 -13.47 1.46 25.06
C SER A 142 -13.84 0.05 25.54
N ASN A 143 -13.78 -0.95 24.66
CA ASN A 143 -14.02 -2.35 25.00
C ASN A 143 -13.00 -2.85 26.04
N TYR A 144 -11.72 -2.51 25.86
CA TYR A 144 -10.67 -2.86 26.80
C TYR A 144 -10.95 -2.33 28.20
N ASN A 145 -11.44 -1.10 28.33
CA ASN A 145 -11.75 -0.50 29.63
C ASN A 145 -13.06 -1.02 30.24
N LYS A 146 -14.06 -1.33 29.39
CA LYS A 146 -15.37 -1.84 29.80
C LYS A 146 -15.27 -3.21 30.47
N PHE A 147 -14.56 -4.17 29.88
CA PHE A 147 -14.52 -5.56 30.36
C PHE A 147 -13.33 -5.85 31.28
N LYS A 148 -13.52 -6.79 32.20
CA LYS A 148 -12.53 -7.25 33.19
C LYS A 148 -12.16 -8.72 32.95
N VAL A 149 -11.04 -9.14 33.52
CA VAL A 149 -10.70 -10.57 33.58
C VAL A 149 -11.78 -11.30 34.38
N GLY A 150 -12.28 -12.40 33.83
CA GLY A 150 -13.41 -13.16 34.36
C GLY A 150 -14.75 -12.85 33.69
N ASP A 151 -14.86 -11.75 32.94
CA ASP A 151 -16.12 -11.42 32.25
C ASP A 151 -16.37 -12.37 31.09
N ASN A 152 -17.65 -12.72 30.89
CA ASN A 152 -18.12 -13.41 29.71
C ASN A 152 -18.47 -12.40 28.63
N ILE A 153 -17.92 -12.60 27.43
CA ILE A 153 -18.11 -11.70 26.29
C ILE A 153 -18.60 -12.47 25.07
N THR A 154 -19.26 -11.74 24.17
CA THR A 154 -19.58 -12.21 22.82
C THR A 154 -18.78 -11.41 21.80
N ILE A 155 -18.04 -12.09 20.93
CA ILE A 155 -17.28 -11.51 19.82
C ILE A 155 -17.99 -11.87 18.52
N TYR A 156 -18.17 -10.87 17.67
CA TYR A 156 -18.73 -11.03 16.33
C TYR A 156 -17.63 -10.76 15.30
N MET A 157 -17.51 -11.65 14.31
CA MET A 157 -16.50 -11.51 13.25
C MET A 157 -17.12 -11.71 11.86
N PRO A 158 -16.81 -10.83 10.89
CA PRO A 158 -17.13 -11.09 9.49
C PRO A 158 -16.43 -12.36 9.01
N VAL A 159 -17.09 -13.11 8.14
CA VAL A 159 -16.49 -14.30 7.52
C VAL A 159 -16.25 -14.04 6.05
N ASP A 160 -14.99 -14.14 5.61
CA ASP A 160 -14.69 -14.27 4.19
C ASP A 160 -15.07 -15.67 3.71
N THR A 161 -15.75 -15.72 2.57
CA THR A 161 -16.18 -16.94 1.89
C THR A 161 -15.63 -17.01 0.46
N SER A 162 -14.67 -16.15 0.12
CA SER A 162 -13.96 -16.17 -1.16
C SER A 162 -13.28 -17.53 -1.38
N GLU A 163 -13.09 -17.89 -2.65
CA GLU A 163 -12.39 -19.12 -3.05
C GLU A 163 -12.94 -20.43 -2.44
N ARG A 164 -14.22 -20.45 -2.05
CA ARG A 164 -14.91 -21.59 -1.39
C ARG A 164 -14.37 -21.96 -0.01
N ASN A 165 -13.53 -21.13 0.59
CA ASN A 165 -13.02 -21.32 1.94
C ASN A 165 -13.67 -20.32 2.90
N ARG A 166 -14.07 -20.78 4.08
CA ARG A 166 -14.60 -19.92 5.14
C ARG A 166 -13.45 -19.49 6.05
N ASN A 167 -13.37 -18.22 6.40
CA ASN A 167 -12.42 -17.73 7.39
C ASN A 167 -12.98 -16.49 8.11
N ALA A 168 -13.01 -16.50 9.44
CA ALA A 168 -13.35 -15.31 10.19
C ALA A 168 -12.19 -14.33 10.14
N VAL A 169 -12.46 -13.11 9.66
CA VAL A 169 -11.49 -12.04 9.45
C VAL A 169 -11.80 -10.85 10.36
N LEU A 170 -10.86 -9.92 10.48
CA LEU A 170 -11.14 -8.64 11.13
C LEU A 170 -11.92 -7.74 10.16
N TYR A 171 -12.72 -6.84 10.69
CA TYR A 171 -13.40 -5.84 9.87
C TYR A 171 -12.35 -4.91 9.21
N ASP A 172 -12.31 -4.92 7.89
CA ASP A 172 -11.40 -4.11 7.08
C ASP A 172 -12.07 -2.79 6.67
N CYS A 173 -11.44 -1.68 7.05
CA CYS A 173 -11.84 -0.31 6.74
C CYS A 173 -11.86 0.02 5.24
N GLN A 174 -11.24 -0.82 4.38
CA GLN A 174 -11.34 -0.66 2.92
C GLN A 174 -12.73 -1.02 2.37
N THR A 175 -13.50 -1.80 3.12
CA THR A 175 -14.84 -2.26 2.72
C THR A 175 -15.92 -1.53 3.50
N THR A 176 -17.09 -1.34 2.89
CA THR A 176 -18.26 -0.70 3.49
C THR A 176 -18.61 -1.27 4.87
N GLU A 177 -19.24 -0.44 5.72
CA GLU A 177 -19.66 -0.79 7.08
C GLU A 177 -20.24 -2.21 7.18
N TRP A 178 -19.57 -3.08 7.93
CA TRP A 178 -20.00 -4.45 8.12
C TRP A 178 -21.19 -4.53 9.07
N ALA A 179 -22.27 -5.16 8.60
CA ALA A 179 -23.41 -5.55 9.40
C ALA A 179 -23.40 -7.07 9.62
N PHE A 180 -23.56 -7.49 10.88
CA PHE A 180 -23.57 -8.90 11.25
C PHE A 180 -24.68 -9.67 10.51
N ASN A 181 -24.30 -10.78 9.88
CA ASN A 181 -25.22 -11.71 9.22
C ASN A 181 -25.17 -13.08 9.90
N ALA A 182 -26.23 -13.46 10.62
CA ALA A 182 -26.31 -14.73 11.36
C ALA A 182 -26.14 -15.98 10.47
N GLY A 183 -26.50 -15.91 9.19
CA GLY A 183 -26.35 -17.01 8.23
C GLY A 183 -24.94 -17.16 7.67
N LYS A 184 -24.06 -16.16 7.86
CA LYS A 184 -22.71 -16.10 7.28
C LYS A 184 -21.62 -15.99 8.33
N ASP A 185 -21.76 -15.06 9.25
CA ASP A 185 -20.72 -14.58 10.14
C ASP A 185 -20.53 -15.45 11.38
N LEU A 186 -19.42 -15.24 12.08
CA LEU A 186 -19.03 -16.02 13.24
C LEU A 186 -19.40 -15.29 14.54
N ILE A 187 -20.01 -16.03 15.46
CA ILE A 187 -20.20 -15.65 16.87
C ILE A 187 -19.31 -16.53 17.71
N ILE A 188 -18.50 -15.90 18.56
CA ILE A 188 -17.66 -16.55 19.55
C ILE A 188 -18.13 -16.06 20.91
N LYS A 189 -18.37 -16.97 21.85
CA LYS A 189 -18.53 -16.59 23.27
C LYS A 189 -17.39 -17.19 24.07
N GLY A 190 -16.99 -16.48 25.11
CA GLY A 190 -15.91 -16.93 25.96
C GLY A 190 -15.73 -16.05 27.18
N THR A 191 -14.79 -16.47 28.03
CA THR A 191 -14.41 -15.74 29.23
C THR A 191 -13.07 -15.05 29.00
N VAL A 192 -12.96 -13.77 29.35
CA VAL A 192 -11.68 -13.04 29.30
C VAL A 192 -10.76 -13.59 30.38
N THR A 193 -9.64 -14.20 29.98
CA THR A 193 -8.65 -14.76 30.92
C THR A 193 -7.44 -13.86 31.11
N LYS A 194 -7.16 -12.97 30.14
CA LYS A 194 -6.08 -11.99 30.23
C LYS A 194 -6.41 -10.74 29.42
N LYS A 195 -5.87 -9.60 29.87
CA LYS A 195 -5.89 -8.31 29.18
C LYS A 195 -4.46 -7.81 29.02
N TYR A 196 -4.07 -7.32 27.85
CA TYR A 196 -2.75 -6.74 27.61
C TYR A 196 -2.76 -5.80 26.40
N PHE A 197 -1.67 -5.05 26.22
CA PHE A 197 -1.41 -4.24 25.03
C PHE A 197 0.00 -4.55 24.49
N ILE A 198 0.24 -4.26 23.21
CA ILE A 198 1.55 -4.46 22.58
C ILE A 198 2.04 -3.12 22.02
N ASN A 199 3.17 -2.61 22.53
CA ASN A 199 3.89 -1.39 22.12
C ASN A 199 3.12 -0.06 22.27
N ASP A 200 1.81 -0.06 22.08
CA ASP A 200 0.92 1.09 22.12
C ASP A 200 -0.28 0.76 23.02
N THR A 201 -0.67 1.69 23.91
CA THR A 201 -1.81 1.52 24.81
C THR A 201 -3.16 1.47 24.08
N ALA A 202 -3.21 1.86 22.81
CA ALA A 202 -4.35 1.67 21.91
C ALA A 202 -4.33 0.31 21.17
N ASN A 203 -3.20 -0.40 21.16
CA ASN A 203 -3.07 -1.72 20.55
C ASN A 203 -3.36 -2.82 21.58
N VAL A 204 -4.65 -2.95 21.90
CA VAL A 204 -5.16 -3.73 23.03
C VAL A 204 -5.71 -5.10 22.63
N PHE A 205 -5.57 -6.07 23.54
CA PHE A 205 -5.90 -7.47 23.32
C PHE A 205 -6.59 -8.10 24.52
N PHE A 206 -7.43 -9.09 24.24
CA PHE A 206 -7.90 -10.08 25.21
C PHE A 206 -7.38 -11.47 24.86
N THR A 207 -6.94 -12.20 25.87
CA THR A 207 -6.95 -13.67 25.81
C THR A 207 -8.32 -14.13 26.27
N VAL A 208 -8.99 -14.94 25.44
CA VAL A 208 -10.35 -15.41 25.66
C VAL A 208 -10.36 -16.92 25.65
N ARG A 209 -10.88 -17.53 26.71
CA ARG A 209 -11.22 -18.96 26.75
C ARG A 209 -12.55 -19.16 26.07
N VAL A 210 -12.53 -19.80 24.89
CA VAL A 210 -13.72 -20.00 24.06
C VAL A 210 -14.64 -21.00 24.72
N THR A 211 -15.90 -20.61 24.93
CA THR A 211 -16.95 -21.48 25.50
C THR A 211 -17.99 -21.87 24.45
N TYR A 212 -18.12 -21.10 23.37
CA TYR A 212 -19.07 -21.37 22.30
C TYR A 212 -18.60 -20.78 20.97
N LEU A 213 -18.90 -21.51 19.89
CA LEU A 213 -18.82 -21.07 18.51
C LEU A 213 -20.15 -21.42 17.85
N ASN A 214 -20.76 -20.50 17.10
CA ASN A 214 -21.95 -20.84 16.32
C ASN A 214 -21.63 -21.78 15.14
N ARG A 215 -20.36 -21.84 14.72
CA ARG A 215 -19.88 -22.68 13.61
C ARG A 215 -18.47 -23.21 13.90
N ASN A 216 -18.32 -24.53 13.90
CA ASN A 216 -17.02 -25.19 14.16
C ASN A 216 -16.17 -25.40 12.89
N ASP A 217 -16.77 -25.20 11.71
CA ASP A 217 -16.16 -25.36 10.38
C ASP A 217 -15.40 -24.11 9.91
N THR A 218 -15.46 -23.02 10.67
CA THR A 218 -14.95 -21.71 10.30
C THR A 218 -13.69 -21.40 11.12
N PRO A 219 -12.48 -21.50 10.54
CA PRO A 219 -11.27 -20.98 11.14
C PRO A 219 -11.39 -19.50 11.49
N ILE A 220 -10.62 -19.06 12.48
CA ILE A 220 -10.48 -17.66 12.83
C ILE A 220 -9.06 -17.25 12.45
N LEU A 221 -8.90 -16.26 11.58
CA LEU A 221 -7.62 -15.82 11.04
C LEU A 221 -6.71 -17.00 10.66
N MET A 222 -7.24 -17.94 9.88
CA MET A 222 -6.61 -19.18 9.39
C MET A 222 -6.36 -20.28 10.43
N ASP A 223 -6.54 -19.98 11.72
CA ASP A 223 -6.33 -20.95 12.80
C ASP A 223 -7.63 -21.65 13.19
N ARG A 224 -7.57 -22.97 13.36
CA ARG A 224 -8.68 -23.78 13.88
C ARG A 224 -8.80 -23.57 15.38
N VAL A 225 -9.99 -23.20 15.83
CA VAL A 225 -10.32 -22.99 17.24
C VAL A 225 -11.47 -23.88 17.63
N LYS A 226 -11.41 -24.46 18.82
CA LYS A 226 -12.46 -25.26 19.42
C LYS A 226 -12.82 -24.69 20.79
N THR A 227 -14.01 -25.05 21.27
CA THR A 227 -14.40 -24.82 22.66
C THR A 227 -13.34 -25.37 23.62
N GLY A 228 -13.05 -24.60 24.67
CA GLY A 228 -12.00 -24.87 25.66
C GLY A 228 -10.63 -24.28 25.30
N ASN A 229 -10.38 -23.89 24.05
CA ASN A 229 -9.13 -23.24 23.67
C ASN A 229 -9.06 -21.81 24.21
N GLU A 230 -7.85 -21.38 24.55
CA GLU A 230 -7.55 -19.96 24.76
C GLU A 230 -7.02 -19.35 23.47
N ARG A 231 -7.48 -18.15 23.15
CA ARG A 231 -7.05 -17.41 21.97
C ARG A 231 -6.91 -15.92 22.25
N ASN A 232 -5.89 -15.33 21.65
CA ASN A 232 -5.69 -13.89 21.66
C ASN A 232 -6.50 -13.23 20.54
N PHE A 233 -7.21 -12.17 20.90
CA PHE A 233 -7.97 -11.32 19.99
C PHE A 233 -7.48 -9.89 20.10
N SER A 234 -7.03 -9.30 18.98
CA SER A 234 -6.89 -7.85 18.89
C SER A 234 -8.28 -7.25 18.95
N LEU A 235 -8.50 -6.23 19.79
CA LEU A 235 -9.83 -5.62 19.88
C LEU A 235 -10.09 -4.60 18.75
N ILE A 236 -9.06 -4.28 17.95
CA ILE A 236 -9.18 -3.41 16.77
C ILE A 236 -10.00 -4.15 15.71
N GLY A 237 -11.03 -3.49 15.20
CA GLY A 237 -11.90 -4.06 14.17
C GLY A 237 -12.81 -5.20 14.67
N LEU A 238 -12.93 -5.40 15.99
CA LEU A 238 -13.85 -6.38 16.58
C LEU A 238 -15.07 -5.71 17.22
N LYS A 239 -16.25 -6.28 16.94
CA LYS A 239 -17.46 -5.99 17.68
C LYS A 239 -17.56 -6.94 18.87
N ILE A 240 -17.69 -6.38 20.09
CA ILE A 240 -17.72 -7.13 21.35
C ILE A 240 -18.88 -6.63 22.21
N GLU A 241 -19.66 -7.56 22.76
CA GLU A 241 -20.80 -7.31 23.67
C GLU A 241 -20.66 -8.03 25.01
#